data_AF-A0A434I5J6-F1
#
_entry.id   AF-A0A434I5J6-F1
#
_cell.length_a   1.000
_cell.length_b   1.000
_cell.length_c   1.000
_cell.angle_alpha   90.00
_cell.angle_beta   90.00
_cell.angle_gamma   90.00
#
_symmetry.space_group_name_H-M   'P 1'
#
loop_
_entity.id
_entity.type
_entity.pdbx_description
1 polymer ?
#
loop_
_entity_poly.entity_id
_entity_poly.type
_entity_poly.pdbx_seq_one_letter_code
_entity_poly.pdbx_strand_id
1 'polypeptide(L)' 'FLINGVKLTGVVTSFDNFCVLLRRDGHSQLVYKHAISTIMPSQPVQMFDGEESQGA' A
#
# COMPACT_ATOMS: atom_id res chain seq x y z
N PHE A 1 -5.77 -5.97 -2.28
CA PHE A 1 -7.10 -6.39 -2.77
C PHE A 1 -7.86 -5.16 -3.20
N LEU A 2 -8.62 -5.29 -4.27
CA LEU A 2 -9.54 -4.26 -4.73
C LEU A 2 -10.94 -4.47 -4.12
N ILE A 3 -11.77 -3.43 -4.12
CA ILE A 3 -13.16 -3.46 -3.62
C ILE A 3 -14.02 -4.52 -4.33
N ASN A 4 -13.71 -4.83 -5.58
CA ASN A 4 -14.41 -5.85 -6.37
C ASN A 4 -13.87 -7.27 -6.17
N GLY A 5 -12.97 -7.48 -5.20
CA GLY A 5 -12.39 -8.78 -4.87
C GLY A 5 -11.15 -9.16 -5.70
N VAL A 6 -10.77 -8.39 -6.74
CA VAL A 6 -9.57 -8.68 -7.52
C VAL A 6 -8.32 -8.56 -6.63
N LYS A 7 -7.45 -9.57 -6.70
CA LYS A 7 -6.15 -9.57 -6.04
C LYS A 7 -5.07 -9.10 -7.01
N LEU A 8 -4.52 -7.92 -6.73
CA LEU A 8 -3.28 -7.46 -7.34
C LEU A 8 -2.09 -7.85 -6.45
N THR A 9 -0.98 -8.23 -7.07
CA THR A 9 0.29 -8.50 -6.39
C THR A 9 1.41 -7.74 -7.07
N GLY A 10 2.39 -7.32 -6.29
CA GLY A 10 3.53 -6.55 -6.78
C GLY A 10 4.19 -5.75 -5.66
N VAL A 11 5.14 -4.91 -6.04
CA VAL A 11 5.85 -4.00 -5.13
C VAL A 11 5.37 -2.58 -5.38
N VAL A 12 5.04 -1.85 -4.32
CA VAL A 12 4.76 -0.42 -4.40
C VAL A 12 6.07 0.31 -4.66
N THR A 13 6.15 1.04 -5.78
CA THR A 13 7.37 1.76 -6.21
C THR A 13 7.25 3.26 -6.02
N SER A 14 6.02 3.79 -6.00
CA SER A 14 5.73 5.19 -5.74
C SER A 14 4.27 5.33 -5.29
N PHE A 15 3.93 6.45 -4.66
CA PHE A 15 2.57 6.79 -4.27
C PHE A 15 2.41 8.31 -4.21
N ASP A 16 1.17 8.76 -4.36
CA ASP A 16 0.77 10.13 -4.04
C ASP A 16 -0.48 10.10 -3.13
N ASN A 17 -1.21 11.20 -3.02
CA ASN A 17 -2.41 11.29 -2.19
C ASN A 17 -3.52 10.33 -2.64
N PHE A 18 -3.65 10.04 -3.94
CA PHE A 18 -4.80 9.34 -4.52
C PHE A 18 -4.45 7.99 -5.16
N CYS A 19 -3.19 7.76 -5.48
CA CYS A 19 -2.73 6.65 -6.30
C CYS A 19 -1.52 5.95 -5.70
N VAL A 20 -1.34 4.70 -6.13
CA VAL A 20 -0.17 3.86 -5.84
C VAL A 20 0.33 3.28 -7.16
N LEU A 21 1.63 3.37 -7.41
CA LEU A 21 2.28 2.72 -8.55
C LEU A 21 2.78 1.33 -8.14
N LEU A 22 2.09 0.30 -8.62
CA LEU A 22 2.38 -1.10 -8.32
C LEU A 22 3.17 -1.72 -9.47
N ARG A 23 4.32 -2.34 -9.20
CA ARG A 23 5.16 -2.99 -10.22
C ARG A 23 5.18 -4.49 -10.02
N ARG A 24 5.04 -5.25 -11.11
CA ARG A 24 5.17 -6.70 -11.16
C ARG A 24 5.67 -7.14 -12.53
N ASP A 25 6.66 -8.04 -12.56
CA ASP A 25 7.18 -8.66 -13.79
C ASP A 25 7.54 -7.64 -14.90
N GLY A 26 8.17 -6.53 -14.52
CA GLY A 26 8.55 -5.45 -15.44
C GLY A 26 7.42 -4.47 -15.81
N HIS A 27 6.17 -4.81 -15.54
CA HIS A 27 5.01 -3.96 -15.80
C HIS A 27 4.66 -3.08 -14.60
N SER A 28 4.31 -1.82 -14.88
CA SER A 28 3.82 -0.87 -13.89
C SER A 28 2.34 -0.60 -14.11
N GLN A 29 1.56 -0.61 -13.03
CA GLN A 29 0.14 -0.28 -13.03
C GLN A 29 -0.14 0.81 -12.01
N LEU A 30 -0.87 1.85 -12.43
CA LEU A 30 -1.37 2.88 -11.53
C LEU A 30 -2.69 2.39 -10.92
N VAL A 31 -2.76 2.34 -9.59
CA VAL A 31 -3.95 1.89 -8.86
C VAL A 31 -4.48 3.06 -8.03
N TYR A 32 -5.73 3.44 -8.27
CA TYR A 32 -6.41 4.46 -7.46
C TYR A 32 -6.80 3.89 -6.09
N LYS A 33 -6.52 4.64 -5.02
CA LYS A 33 -6.79 4.22 -3.63
C LYS A 33 -8.27 3.96 -3.35
N HIS A 34 -9.19 4.68 -4.01
CA HIS A 34 -10.64 4.44 -3.86
C HIS A 34 -11.07 3.03 -4.33
N ALA A 35 -10.28 2.39 -5.20
CA ALA A 35 -10.56 1.03 -5.66
C ALA A 35 -9.89 -0.04 -4.77
N ILE A 36 -9.01 0.35 -3.84
CA ILE A 36 -8.29 -0.57 -2.95
C ILE A 36 -9.11 -0.80 -1.68
N SER A 37 -9.39 -2.06 -1.36
CA SER A 37 -10.05 -2.43 -0.09
C SER A 37 -9.05 -2.71 1.02
N THR A 38 -7.93 -3.38 0.71
CA THR A 38 -6.94 -3.78 1.72
C THR A 38 -5.56 -3.94 1.09
N ILE A 39 -4.52 -3.53 1.82
CA ILE A 39 -3.11 -3.81 1.49
C ILE A 39 -2.60 -4.86 2.48
N MET A 40 -2.03 -5.95 1.96
CA MET A 40 -1.48 -7.04 2.78
C MET A 40 0.01 -7.19 2.45
N PRO A 41 0.91 -6.81 3.38
CA PRO A 41 2.34 -7.05 3.23
C PRO A 41 2.66 -8.55 3.13
N SER A 42 3.70 -8.90 2.38
CA SER A 42 4.19 -10.29 2.28
C SER A 42 4.99 -10.73 3.51
N GLN A 43 5.51 -9.76 4.26
CA GLN A 43 6.25 -9.92 5.50
C GLN A 43 5.76 -8.85 6.49
N PRO A 44 5.87 -9.09 7.81
CA PRO A 44 5.57 -8.06 8.81
C PRO A 44 6.33 -6.76 8.50
N VAL A 45 5.61 -5.65 8.51
CA VAL A 45 6.18 -4.32 8.32
C VAL A 45 6.36 -3.70 9.70
N GLN A 46 7.57 -3.24 10.01
CA GLN A 46 7.79 -2.39 11.17
C GLN A 46 7.07 -1.07 10.93
N MET A 47 6.00 -0.84 11.67
CA MET A 47 5.33 0.44 11.70
C MET A 47 6.00 1.30 12.76
N PHE A 48 6.11 2.59 12.50
CA PHE A 48 6.54 3.53 13.51
C PHE A 48 5.35 3.74 14.47
N ASP A 49 5.35 3.01 15.57
CA ASP A 49 4.51 3.32 16.71
C ASP A 49 5.13 4.54 17.38
N GLY A 50 4.78 5.73 16.90
CA GLY A 50 5.28 6.97 17.50
C GLY A 50 4.99 6.94 18.98
N GLU A 51 6.04 6.91 19.81
CA GLU A 51 5.92 7.06 21.24
C GLU A 51 5.07 8.32 21.49
N GLU A 52 3.93 8.16 22.16
CA GLU A 52 3.23 9.28 22.75
C GLU A 52 4.26 10.02 23.61
N SER A 53 4.76 11.15 23.11
CA SER A 53 5.51 12.11 23.91
C SER A 53 4.55 12.66 24.96
N GLN A 54 4.26 11.88 26.00
CA GLN A 54 3.66 12.34 27.23
C GLN A 54 4.66 13.32 27.83
N GLY A 55 4.33 14.60 27.70
CA GLY A 55 5.16 15.71 28.16
C GLY A 55 5.53 15.53 29.64
N ALA A 56 6.79 15.85 29.92
CA ALA A 56 7.28 16.17 31.26
C ALA A 56 6.62 17.44 31.80
#